data_AF-A0AAV4MRW1-F1
#
_entry.id   AF-A0AAV4MRW1-F1
#
_cell.length_a   1.000
_cell.length_b   1.000
_cell.length_c   1.000
_cell.angle_alpha   90.00
_cell.angle_beta   90.00
_cell.angle_gamma   90.00
#
_symmetry.space_group_name_H-M   'P 1'
#
loop_
_entity.id
_entity.type
_entity.pdbx_description
1 polymer ?
#
loop_
_entity_poly.entity_id
_entity_poly.type
_entity_poly.pdbx_seq_one_letter_code
_entity_poly.pdbx_strand_id
1 'polypeptide(L)'
;MTTRCNCTLRHLLRGTVLNQLRPPYPLCNISNETQKDCAFNVTEDIYNRPDCNCLSPCSETIYEYAVTSSKLNQNFYRMVKAIRTLRVDPNGNQTYMSYEDKKSMVGIKVYYNTFQVSTNKEVPNYSWETLMANIGGNLGFFMGLTLVTFLEIAEFIWDFITTFLRRVSPCNSIRKLSTT
;
A
#
# COMPACT_ATOMS: atom_id res chain seq x y z
N MET A 1 -4.56 19.78 7.10
CA MET A 1 -3.51 20.30 8.01
C MET A 1 -2.67 21.40 7.36
N THR A 2 -2.00 21.09 6.25
CA THR A 2 -1.02 21.96 5.60
C THR A 2 -1.59 23.18 4.88
N THR A 3 -2.83 23.10 4.38
CA THR A 3 -3.53 24.21 3.71
C THR A 3 -4.05 25.29 4.66
N ARG A 4 -4.36 24.96 5.93
CA ARG A 4 -4.90 25.91 6.91
C ARG A 4 -3.83 26.77 7.58
N CYS A 5 -2.69 26.18 7.92
CA CYS A 5 -1.60 26.88 8.60
C CYS A 5 -0.42 27.24 7.67
N ASN A 6 -0.50 26.90 6.38
CA ASN A 6 0.54 27.15 5.36
C ASN A 6 1.95 26.64 5.76
N CYS A 7 2.02 25.64 6.65
CA CYS A 7 3.26 25.11 7.20
C CYS A 7 3.11 23.62 7.56
N THR A 8 4.25 22.92 7.70
CA THR A 8 4.33 21.49 8.06
C THR A 8 5.07 21.27 9.38
N LEU A 9 4.53 20.41 10.25
CA LEU A 9 5.21 20.01 11.49
C LEU A 9 6.31 18.99 11.19
N ARG A 10 7.45 19.11 11.88
CA ARG A 10 8.64 18.27 11.65
C ARG A 10 8.39 16.78 11.88
N HIS A 11 7.60 16.41 12.88
CA HIS A 11 7.31 15.00 13.19
C HIS A 11 6.36 14.33 12.18
N LEU A 12 5.67 15.12 11.34
CA LEU A 12 4.80 14.61 10.28
C LEU A 12 5.54 14.37 8.96
N LEU A 13 6.81 14.78 8.88
CA LEU A 13 7.64 14.44 7.74
C LEU A 13 7.81 12.92 7.74
N ARG A 14 7.22 12.26 6.74
CA ARG A 14 7.52 10.85 6.50
C ARG A 14 9.01 10.75 6.19
N GLY A 15 9.74 10.06 7.07
CA GLY A 15 11.14 9.74 6.87
C GLY A 15 11.28 8.74 5.73
N THR A 16 11.23 9.20 4.48
CA THR A 16 11.71 8.40 3.37
C THR A 16 13.23 8.51 3.35
N VAL A 17 13.91 7.43 3.74
CA VAL A 17 15.37 7.27 3.58
C VAL A 17 15.76 7.34 2.09
N LEU A 18 14.79 7.22 1.18
CA LEU A 18 14.95 7.34 -0.26
C LEU A 18 14.01 8.42 -0.81
N ASN A 19 14.63 9.44 -1.39
CA ASN A 19 14.09 10.55 -2.18
C ASN A 19 13.70 11.84 -1.43
N GLN A 20 14.27 12.93 -1.95
CA GLN A 20 14.04 14.35 -1.63
C GLN A 20 12.56 14.73 -1.86
N LEU A 21 11.68 14.30 -0.97
CA LEU A 21 10.36 14.88 -0.85
C LEU A 21 10.52 16.24 -0.17
N ARG A 22 10.73 17.30 -0.99
CA ARG A 22 10.55 18.67 -0.49
C ARG A 22 9.07 18.80 -0.12
N PRO A 23 8.74 19.07 1.16
CA PRO A 23 7.36 19.28 1.52
C PRO A 23 6.80 20.47 0.73
N PRO A 24 5.53 20.44 0.31
CA PRO A 24 4.91 21.53 -0.44
C PRO A 24 4.82 22.85 0.36
N TYR A 25 5.03 22.79 1.68
CA TYR A 25 5.00 23.92 2.59
C TYR A 25 6.27 23.94 3.46
N PRO A 26 6.73 25.13 3.89
CA PRO A 26 7.87 25.25 4.81
C PRO A 26 7.56 24.63 6.17
N LEU A 27 8.62 24.35 6.94
CA LEU A 27 8.48 23.87 8.32
C LEU A 27 7.89 24.96 9.20
N CYS A 28 6.92 24.60 10.05
CA CYS A 28 6.35 25.53 11.02
C CYS A 28 7.43 26.02 11.99
N ASN A 29 7.44 27.32 12.27
CA ASN A 29 8.31 27.93 13.27
C ASN A 29 7.59 27.96 14.62
N ILE A 30 8.06 27.16 15.58
CA ILE A 30 7.46 27.07 16.93
C ILE A 30 7.69 28.35 17.75
N SER A 31 8.66 29.18 17.37
CA SER A 31 8.89 30.48 18.02
C SER A 31 7.82 31.52 17.65
N ASN A 32 7.07 31.32 16.57
CA ASN A 32 5.95 32.18 16.21
C ASN A 32 4.66 31.64 16.85
N GLU A 33 4.08 32.41 17.77
CA GLU A 33 2.88 32.05 18.54
C GLU A 33 1.69 31.72 17.62
N THR A 34 1.49 32.50 16.56
CA THR A 34 0.39 32.28 15.59
C THR A 34 0.48 30.93 14.86
N GLN A 35 1.71 30.53 14.46
CA GLN A 35 1.93 29.25 13.77
C GLN A 35 1.83 28.09 14.74
N LYS A 36 2.31 28.28 15.98
CA LYS A 36 2.20 27.30 17.06
C LYS A 36 0.73 27.01 17.35
N ASP A 37 -0.07 28.03 17.64
CA ASP A 37 -1.48 27.86 18.01
C ASP A 37 -2.31 27.27 16.87
N CYS A 38 -2.07 27.71 15.62
CA CYS A 38 -2.71 27.12 14.45
C CYS A 38 -2.40 25.62 14.34
N ALA A 39 -1.12 25.24 14.48
CA ALA A 39 -0.71 23.85 14.37
C ALA A 39 -1.32 22.97 15.48
N PHE A 40 -1.40 23.45 16.72
CA PHE A 40 -2.05 22.73 17.82
C PHE A 40 -3.55 22.56 17.58
N ASN A 41 -4.28 23.64 17.26
CA ASN A 41 -5.72 23.59 17.03
C ASN A 41 -6.10 22.66 15.87
N VAL A 42 -5.33 22.66 14.78
CA VAL A 42 -5.60 21.77 13.64
C VAL A 42 -5.24 20.31 13.96
N THR A 43 -4.24 20.07 14.82
CA THR A 43 -3.92 18.71 15.29
C THR A 43 -5.05 18.14 16.13
N GLU A 44 -5.62 18.96 17.01
CA GLU A 44 -6.78 18.59 17.82
C GLU A 44 -8.04 18.39 16.97
N ASP A 45 -8.31 19.25 15.99
CA ASP A 45 -9.43 19.09 15.05
C ASP A 45 -9.32 17.77 14.26
N ILE A 46 -8.10 17.38 13.83
CA ILE A 46 -7.88 16.08 13.15
C ILE A 46 -8.13 14.90 14.08
N TYR A 47 -7.76 15.00 15.35
CA TYR A 47 -8.03 13.94 16.33
C TYR A 47 -9.54 13.78 16.58
N ASN A 48 -10.27 14.89 16.60
CA ASN A 48 -11.71 14.92 16.89
C ASN A 48 -12.59 14.71 15.65
N ARG A 49 -12.04 14.78 14.43
CA ARG A 49 -12.80 14.67 13.17
C ARG A 49 -12.51 13.32 12.49
N PRO A 50 -13.51 12.41 12.41
CA PRO A 50 -13.36 11.14 11.71
C PRO A 50 -13.46 11.23 10.17
N ASP A 51 -13.77 12.40 9.59
CA ASP A 51 -13.94 12.62 8.14
C ASP A 51 -12.64 12.58 7.31
N CYS A 52 -11.75 11.64 7.61
CA CYS A 52 -10.67 11.30 6.69
C CYS A 52 -11.02 9.99 5.98
N ASN A 53 -11.14 10.03 4.65
CA ASN A 53 -11.25 8.83 3.82
C ASN A 53 -9.89 8.10 3.76
N CYS A 54 -9.45 7.60 4.90
CA CYS A 54 -8.24 6.80 5.05
C CYS A 54 -8.59 5.33 4.85
N LEU A 55 -8.62 4.88 3.60
CA LEU A 55 -8.76 3.45 3.31
C LEU A 55 -7.48 2.72 3.73
N SER A 56 -7.65 1.52 4.29
CA SER A 56 -6.51 0.64 4.58
C SER A 56 -5.84 0.22 3.27
N PRO A 57 -4.51 0.15 3.22
CA PRO A 57 -3.80 -0.26 2.01
C PRO A 57 -4.07 -1.74 1.69
N CYS A 58 -4.16 -2.08 0.41
CA CYS A 58 -4.35 -3.47 -0.03
C CYS A 58 -3.10 -4.35 0.18
N SER A 59 -1.93 -3.73 0.29
CA SER A 59 -0.66 -4.41 0.52
C SER A 59 0.10 -3.71 1.63
N GLU A 60 0.29 -4.41 2.73
CA GLU A 60 1.04 -3.94 3.89
C GLU A 60 2.05 -5.00 4.31
N THR A 61 3.20 -4.55 4.84
CA THR A 61 4.20 -5.43 5.45
C THR A 61 4.34 -5.04 6.92
N ILE A 62 3.87 -5.92 7.80
CA ILE A 62 3.87 -5.71 9.25
C ILE A 62 5.02 -6.51 9.85
N TYR A 63 5.81 -5.87 10.71
CA TYR A 63 6.90 -6.50 11.45
C TYR A 63 6.51 -6.63 12.92
N GLU A 64 6.22 -7.85 13.35
CA GLU A 64 6.07 -8.15 14.78
C GLU A 64 7.45 -8.18 15.44
N TYR A 65 7.59 -7.51 16.58
CA TYR A 65 8.84 -7.40 17.31
C TYR A 65 8.65 -7.74 18.79
N ALA A 66 9.63 -8.43 19.35
CA ALA A 66 9.72 -8.67 20.78
C ALA A 66 10.96 -7.97 21.33
N VAL A 67 10.80 -7.20 22.40
CA VAL A 67 11.89 -6.45 23.03
C VAL A 67 12.35 -7.19 24.27
N THR A 68 13.63 -7.53 24.31
CA THR A 68 14.30 -8.07 25.50
C THR A 68 15.43 -7.14 25.92
N SER A 69 15.62 -6.99 27.23
CA SER A 69 16.69 -6.16 27.78
C SER A 69 17.52 -6.97 28.77
N SER A 70 18.82 -6.71 28.78
CA SER A 70 19.76 -7.36 29.68
C SER A 70 20.82 -6.37 30.12
N LYS A 71 21.33 -6.52 31.34
CA LYS A 71 22.46 -5.71 31.83
C LYS A 71 23.69 -6.00 30.97
N LEU A 72 24.22 -4.94 30.36
CA LEU A 72 25.45 -5.03 29.57
C LEU A 72 26.65 -5.32 30.46
N ASN A 73 27.59 -6.12 29.96
CA ASN A 73 28.90 -6.28 30.58
C ASN A 73 29.67 -4.96 30.45
N GLN A 74 29.65 -4.16 31.52
CA GLN A 74 30.23 -2.82 31.53
C GLN A 74 31.71 -2.82 31.19
N ASN A 75 32.47 -3.82 31.62
CA ASN A 75 33.91 -3.89 31.39
C ASN A 75 34.24 -4.10 29.91
N PHE A 76 33.55 -5.05 29.26
CA PHE A 76 33.73 -5.32 27.84
C PHE A 76 33.34 -4.10 26.98
N TYR A 77 32.16 -3.52 27.24
CA TYR A 77 31.68 -2.40 26.42
C TYR A 77 32.44 -1.09 26.65
N ARG A 78 33.01 -0.86 27.84
CA ARG A 78 33.92 0.27 28.06
C ARG A 78 35.20 0.16 27.23
N MET A 79 35.78 -1.04 27.13
CA MET A 79 36.94 -1.29 26.26
C MET A 79 36.59 -1.09 24.78
N VAL A 80 35.47 -1.65 24.31
CA VAL A 80 35.00 -1.44 22.93
C VAL A 80 34.74 0.04 22.64
N LYS A 81 34.19 0.80 23.60
CA LYS A 81 33.97 2.24 23.49
C LYS A 81 35.28 3.00 23.37
N ALA A 82 36.26 2.72 24.21
CA ALA A 82 37.57 3.36 24.14
C ALA A 82 38.23 3.08 22.80
N ILE A 83 38.24 1.84 22.33
CA ILE A 83 38.82 1.47 21.03
C ILE A 83 38.11 2.18 19.87
N ARG A 84 36.78 2.21 19.85
CA ARG A 84 36.02 2.85 18.77
C ARG A 84 36.11 4.38 18.75
N THR A 85 36.45 4.98 19.89
CA THR A 85 36.56 6.45 20.02
C THR A 85 38.01 6.94 19.99
N LEU A 86 38.98 6.03 19.84
CA LEU A 86 40.38 6.40 19.62
C LEU A 86 40.48 7.24 18.35
N ARG A 87 40.91 8.48 18.54
CA ARG A 87 41.37 9.36 17.48
C ARG A 87 42.81 9.74 17.76
N VAL A 88 43.63 9.70 16.73
CA VAL A 88 45.01 10.14 16.80
C VAL A 88 45.06 11.49 16.12
N ASP A 89 45.36 12.52 16.91
CA ASP A 89 45.57 13.86 16.39
C ASP A 89 46.85 13.88 15.53
N PRO A 90 46.98 14.83 14.57
CA PRO A 90 48.17 14.94 13.71
C PRO A 90 49.48 15.18 14.49
N ASN A 91 49.40 15.60 15.75
CA ASN A 91 50.54 15.73 16.67
C ASN A 91 50.91 14.41 17.39
N GLY A 92 50.25 13.29 17.07
CA GLY A 92 50.47 11.98 17.68
C GLY A 92 49.75 11.76 19.02
N ASN A 93 48.98 12.74 19.49
CA ASN A 93 48.22 12.61 20.74
C ASN A 93 46.98 11.72 20.53
N GLN A 94 46.77 10.79 21.44
CA GLN A 94 45.62 9.89 21.44
C GLN A 94 44.50 10.50 22.27
N THR A 95 43.37 10.82 21.64
CA THR A 95 42.14 11.20 22.33
C THR A 95 41.18 10.01 22.31
N TYR A 96 40.67 9.62 23.47
CA TYR A 96 39.65 8.57 23.60
C TYR A 96 38.63 8.98 24.67
N MET A 97 37.40 8.49 24.53
CA MET A 97 36.38 8.72 25.55
C MET A 97 36.71 7.89 26.79
N SER A 98 36.84 8.55 27.94
CA SER A 98 37.29 7.92 29.19
C SER A 98 36.39 6.75 29.63
N TYR A 99 37.03 5.73 30.20
CA TYR A 99 36.39 4.52 30.77
C TYR A 99 35.49 4.85 31.98
N GLU A 100 35.77 5.96 32.67
CA GLU A 100 35.04 6.42 33.87
C GLU A 100 33.78 7.25 33.55
N ASP A 101 33.61 7.69 32.30
CA ASP A 101 32.40 8.41 31.90
C ASP A 101 31.19 7.48 32.00
N LYS A 102 30.43 7.63 33.10
CA LYS A 102 29.16 6.93 33.40
C LYS A 102 28.04 7.20 32.37
N LYS A 103 28.31 7.87 31.25
CA LYS A 103 27.35 8.04 30.16
C LYS A 103 26.82 6.66 29.78
N SER A 104 25.53 6.44 30.03
CA SER A 104 24.86 5.15 29.88
C SER A 104 24.98 4.70 28.43
N MET A 105 25.82 3.67 28.19
CA MET A 105 25.88 3.03 26.89
C MET A 105 24.64 2.16 26.72
N VAL A 106 23.96 2.32 25.60
CA VAL A 106 22.88 1.42 25.19
C VAL A 106 23.33 0.64 23.95
N GLY A 107 23.25 -0.69 24.05
CA GLY A 107 23.44 -1.58 22.92
C GLY A 107 22.08 -2.00 22.40
N ILE A 108 21.79 -1.69 21.14
CA ILE A 108 20.56 -2.12 20.46
C ILE A 108 20.95 -3.16 19.42
N LYS A 109 20.38 -4.36 19.52
CA LYS A 109 20.58 -5.45 18.55
C LYS A 109 19.24 -5.74 17.89
N VAL A 110 19.10 -5.38 16.62
CA VAL A 110 17.91 -5.68 15.81
C VAL A 110 18.24 -6.86 14.91
N TYR A 111 17.43 -7.91 14.99
CA TYR A 111 17.59 -9.12 14.19
C TYR A 111 16.23 -9.81 14.02
N TYR A 112 16.09 -10.61 12.96
CA TYR A 112 14.91 -11.43 12.77
C TYR A 112 14.94 -12.61 13.73
N ASN A 113 13.84 -12.84 14.44
CA ASN A 113 13.72 -13.97 15.38
C ASN A 113 13.77 -15.32 14.63
N THR A 114 13.14 -15.39 13.46
CA THR A 114 13.14 -16.56 12.57
C THR A 114 13.28 -16.11 11.12
N PHE A 115 13.71 -17.02 10.24
CA PHE A 115 13.80 -16.77 8.79
C PHE A 115 12.49 -17.05 8.05
N GLN A 116 11.36 -17.08 8.76
CA GLN A 116 10.05 -17.38 8.19
C GLN A 116 9.29 -16.08 7.90
N VAL A 117 8.61 -16.04 6.75
CA VAL A 117 7.77 -14.91 6.36
C VAL A 117 6.33 -15.41 6.24
N SER A 118 5.45 -14.89 7.09
CA SER A 118 4.02 -15.16 7.03
C SER A 118 3.35 -14.21 6.05
N THR A 119 2.64 -14.73 5.06
CA THR A 119 1.92 -13.94 4.06
C THR A 119 0.43 -14.24 4.14
N ASN A 120 -0.36 -13.23 4.49
CA ASN A 120 -1.82 -13.31 4.49
C ASN A 120 -2.35 -12.64 3.22
N LYS A 121 -3.16 -13.37 2.45
CA LYS A 121 -3.80 -12.86 1.23
C LYS A 121 -5.28 -13.18 1.29
N GLU A 122 -6.10 -12.15 1.08
CA GLU A 122 -7.53 -12.32 0.89
C GLU A 122 -7.79 -12.75 -0.56
N VAL A 123 -8.50 -13.87 -0.72
CA VAL A 123 -8.90 -14.41 -2.02
C VAL A 123 -10.43 -14.51 -2.06
N PRO A 124 -11.07 -14.26 -3.22
CA PRO A 124 -12.51 -14.38 -3.33
C PRO A 124 -12.94 -15.83 -3.08
N ASN A 125 -13.96 -16.03 -2.23
CA ASN A 125 -14.51 -17.37 -1.98
C ASN A 125 -15.19 -17.97 -3.22
N TYR A 126 -15.59 -17.11 -4.17
CA TYR A 126 -16.25 -17.52 -5.40
C TYR A 126 -15.59 -16.86 -6.59
N SER A 127 -14.92 -17.67 -7.39
CA SER A 127 -14.27 -17.23 -8.61
C SER A 127 -15.21 -17.36 -9.81
N TRP A 128 -14.87 -16.69 -10.90
CA TRP A 128 -15.66 -16.75 -12.15
C TRP A 128 -15.72 -18.17 -12.71
N GLU A 129 -14.64 -18.93 -12.55
CA GLU A 129 -14.54 -20.32 -12.97
C GLU A 129 -15.52 -21.19 -12.18
N THR A 130 -15.60 -21.00 -10.86
CA THR A 130 -16.57 -21.71 -10.00
C THR A 130 -18.01 -21.32 -10.35
N LEU A 131 -18.27 -20.05 -10.70
CA LEU A 131 -19.58 -19.62 -11.20
C LEU A 131 -20.01 -20.41 -12.43
N MET A 132 -19.14 -20.43 -13.43
CA MET A 132 -19.42 -21.12 -14.69
C MET A 132 -19.53 -22.63 -14.51
N ALA A 133 -18.70 -23.22 -13.67
CA ALA A 133 -18.79 -24.64 -13.32
C ALA A 133 -20.12 -24.98 -12.66
N ASN A 134 -20.62 -24.16 -11.73
CA ASN A 134 -21.88 -24.40 -11.04
C ASN A 134 -23.10 -24.19 -11.95
N ILE A 135 -23.09 -23.17 -12.81
CA ILE A 135 -24.15 -22.96 -13.81
C ILE A 135 -24.18 -24.13 -14.79
N GLY A 136 -23.03 -24.47 -15.39
CA GLY A 136 -22.92 -25.57 -16.34
C GLY A 136 -23.25 -26.92 -15.72
N GLY A 137 -22.80 -27.17 -14.48
CA GLY A 137 -23.08 -28.39 -13.74
C GLY A 137 -24.57 -28.57 -13.45
N ASN A 138 -25.25 -27.53 -12.97
CA ASN A 138 -26.69 -27.58 -12.70
C ASN A 138 -27.50 -27.72 -14.00
N LEU A 139 -27.18 -26.97 -15.04
CA LEU A 139 -27.88 -27.06 -16.33
C LEU A 139 -27.64 -28.42 -17.02
N GLY A 140 -26.42 -28.93 -16.98
CA GLY A 140 -26.07 -30.24 -17.51
C GLY A 140 -26.72 -31.38 -16.73
N PHE A 141 -26.82 -31.27 -15.40
CA PHE A 141 -27.44 -32.29 -14.57
C PHE A 141 -28.97 -32.31 -14.69
N PHE A 142 -29.64 -31.16 -14.57
CA PHE A 142 -31.10 -31.10 -14.55
C PHE A 142 -31.73 -31.11 -15.94
N MET A 143 -31.11 -30.44 -16.92
CA MET A 143 -31.69 -30.27 -18.26
C MET A 143 -30.93 -31.06 -19.34
N GLY A 144 -29.79 -31.67 -19.01
CA GLY A 144 -28.95 -32.36 -20.00
C GLY A 144 -28.27 -31.42 -21.00
N LEU A 145 -28.27 -30.11 -20.74
CA LEU A 145 -27.73 -29.11 -21.66
C LEU A 145 -26.20 -29.10 -21.62
N THR A 146 -25.59 -29.03 -22.80
CA THR A 146 -24.14 -28.93 -22.97
C THR A 146 -23.78 -27.64 -23.71
N LEU A 147 -22.49 -27.29 -23.75
CA LEU A 147 -22.02 -26.13 -24.51
C LEU A 147 -22.44 -26.20 -25.99
N VAL A 148 -22.51 -27.40 -26.57
CA VAL A 148 -22.97 -27.61 -27.95
C VAL A 148 -24.43 -27.19 -28.12
N THR A 149 -25.31 -27.58 -27.18
CA THR A 149 -26.72 -27.17 -27.23
C THR A 149 -26.91 -25.65 -27.13
N PHE A 150 -26.01 -24.93 -26.43
CA PHE A 150 -26.03 -23.47 -26.41
C PHE A 150 -25.63 -22.85 -27.75
N LEU A 151 -24.67 -23.46 -28.46
CA LEU A 151 -24.29 -23.01 -29.80
C LEU A 151 -25.42 -23.22 -30.80
N GLU A 152 -26.11 -24.37 -30.74
CA GLU A 152 -27.28 -24.64 -31.59
C GLU A 152 -28.41 -23.63 -31.35
N ILE A 153 -28.69 -23.29 -30.08
CA ILE A 153 -29.67 -22.25 -29.74
C ILE A 153 -29.23 -20.87 -30.29
N ALA A 154 -27.94 -20.55 -30.20
CA ALA A 154 -27.42 -19.28 -30.71
C ALA A 154 -27.51 -19.19 -32.25
N GLU A 155 -27.19 -20.27 -32.96
CA GLU A 155 -27.36 -20.37 -34.42
C GLU A 155 -28.84 -20.24 -34.80
N PHE A 156 -29.72 -20.93 -34.10
CA PHE A 156 -31.16 -20.84 -34.32
C PHE A 156 -31.69 -19.42 -34.11
N ILE A 157 -31.26 -18.74 -33.03
CA ILE A 157 -31.63 -17.34 -32.78
C ILE A 157 -31.09 -16.43 -33.88
N TRP A 158 -29.86 -16.63 -34.33
CA TRP A 158 -29.27 -15.85 -35.42
C TRP A 158 -30.04 -16.01 -36.73
N ASP A 159 -30.37 -17.25 -37.12
CA ASP A 159 -31.16 -17.55 -38.30
C ASP A 159 -32.58 -16.99 -38.20
N PHE A 160 -33.17 -17.07 -37.01
CA PHE A 160 -34.48 -16.48 -36.73
C PHE A 160 -34.45 -14.96 -36.88
N ILE A 161 -33.47 -14.29 -36.29
CA ILE A 161 -33.31 -12.83 -36.39
C ILE A 161 -33.06 -12.41 -37.83
N THR A 162 -32.14 -13.05 -38.55
CA THR A 162 -31.86 -12.69 -39.96
C THR A 162 -33.05 -12.94 -40.87
N THR A 163 -33.80 -14.03 -40.66
CA THR A 163 -35.04 -14.31 -41.40
C THR A 163 -36.12 -13.28 -41.06
N PHE A 164 -36.28 -12.92 -39.79
CA PHE A 164 -37.24 -11.91 -39.36
C PHE A 164 -36.89 -10.54 -39.92
N LEU A 165 -35.63 -10.13 -39.89
CA LEU A 165 -35.15 -8.87 -40.48
C LEU A 165 -35.34 -8.85 -42.01
N ARG A 166 -35.09 -9.96 -42.71
CA ARG A 166 -35.38 -10.08 -44.15
C ARG A 166 -36.88 -10.01 -44.46
N ARG A 167 -37.74 -10.54 -43.58
CA ARG A 167 -39.19 -10.52 -43.74
C ARG A 167 -39.82 -9.16 -43.38
N VAL A 168 -39.21 -8.42 -42.46
CA VAL A 168 -39.61 -7.05 -42.07
C VAL A 168 -39.07 -5.99 -43.04
N SER A 169 -38.04 -6.31 -43.84
CA SER A 169 -37.61 -5.47 -44.96
C SER A 169 -38.73 -5.38 -46.00
N PRO A 170 -39.46 -4.25 -46.13
CA PRO A 170 -40.46 -4.12 -47.17
C PRO A 170 -39.74 -4.04 -48.52
N CYS A 171 -40.36 -4.66 -49.52
CA CYS A 171 -40.15 -4.40 -50.94
C CYS A 171 -39.67 -2.97 -51.21
N ASN A 172 -38.37 -2.78 -51.48
CA ASN A 172 -37.90 -1.54 -52.07
C ASN A 172 -36.67 -1.83 -52.93
N SER A 173 -36.92 -2.37 -54.13
CA SER A 173 -36.14 -2.11 -55.36
C SER A 173 -36.35 -3.22 -56.38
N ILE A 174 -37.38 -3.13 -57.24
CA ILE A 174 -37.31 -3.64 -58.62
C ILE A 174 -38.14 -2.74 -59.56
N ARG A 175 -37.55 -1.64 -60.02
CA ARG A 175 -37.41 -1.29 -61.47
C ARG A 175 -36.66 0.04 -61.63
N LYS A 176 -35.33 -0.02 -61.69
CA LYS A 176 -34.55 0.86 -62.58
C LYS A 176 -34.16 -0.01 -63.77
N LEU A 177 -34.86 0.11 -64.88
CA LEU A 177 -34.43 -0.43 -66.17
C LEU A 177 -34.10 0.77 -67.06
N SER A 178 -32.80 0.88 -67.35
CA SER A 178 -32.15 1.31 -68.61
C SER A 178 -32.74 2.53 -69.32
N THR A 179 -32.10 3.70 -69.25
CA THR A 179 -31.15 4.22 -70.26
C THR A 179 -31.68 4.24 -71.70
N THR A 180 -31.69 5.48 -72.22
CA THR A 180 -31.79 5.96 -73.61
C THR A 180 -33.19 6.19 -74.16
#